data_AF-A0A0W8FJC9-F1
#
_entry.id   AF-A0A0W8FJC9-F1
#
_cell.length_a   1.000
_cell.length_b   1.000
_cell.length_c   1.000
_cell.angle_alpha   90.00
_cell.angle_beta   90.00
_cell.angle_gamma   90.00
#
_symmetry.space_group_name_H-M   'P 1'
#
loop_
_entity.id
_entity.type
_entity.pdbx_description
1 polymer ?
#
loop_
_entity_poly.entity_id
_entity_poly.type
_entity_poly.pdbx_seq_one_letter_code
_entity_poly.pdbx_strand_id
1 'polypeptide(L)'
;MYAVVQVRGVVKTGREIRDTLKMLRLHHVNHCVLIPDTPAYLGMIRKVKDFVAYGEVDAEMLATILRTRGRLKGNQKLTDEYVREHTRFAGIDEYAKALCNNEADIHDIPDMKPVMRLHPPRKGYKTTKRTFQQGGALGYYGREINSLLYKMR
;
A
#
# COMPACT_ATOMS: atom_id res chain seq x y z
N MET A 1 5.96 3.61 8.64
CA MET A 1 5.64 2.97 7.34
C MET A 1 4.37 3.59 6.77
N TYR A 2 4.37 3.97 5.49
CA TYR A 2 3.18 4.48 4.80
C TYR A 2 2.60 3.43 3.85
N ALA A 3 1.27 3.27 3.83
CA ALA A 3 0.60 2.67 2.68
C ALA A 3 0.25 3.74 1.67
N VAL A 4 0.52 3.47 0.40
CA VAL A 4 0.14 4.33 -0.71
C VAL A 4 -0.74 3.56 -1.66
N VAL A 5 -1.98 4.02 -1.84
CA VAL A 5 -2.98 3.44 -2.73
C VAL A 5 -3.23 4.37 -3.90
N GLN A 6 -3.13 3.86 -5.14
CA GLN A 6 -3.50 4.65 -6.31
C GLN A 6 -5.03 4.71 -6.46
N VAL A 7 -5.61 5.90 -6.31
CA VAL A 7 -7.06 6.11 -6.39
C VAL A 7 -7.48 6.56 -7.80
N ARG A 8 -6.64 7.34 -8.48
CA ARG A 8 -6.91 7.83 -9.85
C ARG A 8 -6.01 7.21 -10.89
N GLY A 9 -6.57 6.99 -12.08
CA GLY A 9 -5.82 6.59 -13.26
C GLY A 9 -4.90 7.70 -13.79
N VAL A 10 -3.99 7.33 -14.70
CA VAL A 10 -2.95 8.20 -15.27
C VAL A 10 -3.33 8.82 -16.62
N VAL A 11 -4.61 8.78 -16.99
CA VAL A 11 -5.08 9.34 -18.27
C VAL A 11 -5.03 10.87 -18.20
N LYS A 12 -4.45 11.51 -19.22
CA LYS A 12 -4.24 12.98 -19.30
C LYS A 12 -3.41 13.57 -18.15
N THR A 13 -2.52 12.79 -17.52
CA THR A 13 -1.60 13.30 -16.50
C THR A 13 -0.24 13.67 -17.09
N GLY A 14 0.43 14.63 -16.46
CA GLY A 14 1.81 15.02 -16.81
C GLY A 14 2.76 13.82 -16.74
N ARG A 15 3.77 13.83 -17.63
CA ARG A 15 4.76 12.74 -17.74
C ARG A 15 5.46 12.46 -16.41
N GLU A 16 5.86 13.51 -15.70
CA GLU A 16 6.56 13.39 -14.41
C GLU A 16 5.75 12.65 -13.34
N ILE A 17 4.44 12.92 -13.25
CA ILE A 17 3.55 12.27 -12.27
C ILE A 17 3.43 10.79 -12.61
N ARG A 18 3.26 10.47 -13.90
CA ARG A 18 3.15 9.10 -14.39
C ARG A 18 4.43 8.31 -14.13
N ASP A 19 5.58 8.93 -14.36
CA ASP A 19 6.87 8.29 -14.14
C ASP A 19 7.14 8.12 -12.64
N THR A 20 6.77 9.09 -11.80
CA THR A 20 6.85 8.96 -10.34
C THR A 20 5.98 7.81 -9.82
N LEU A 21 4.73 7.69 -10.29
CA LEU A 21 3.85 6.57 -9.93
C LEU A 21 4.44 5.22 -10.37
N LYS A 22 5.02 5.13 -11.57
CA LYS A 22 5.71 3.93 -12.04
C LYS A 22 6.93 3.58 -11.18
N MET A 23 7.73 4.56 -10.76
CA MET A 23 8.88 4.35 -9.87
C MET A 23 8.43 3.80 -8.51
N LEU A 24 7.31 4.29 -7.99
CA LEU A 24 6.66 3.75 -6.78
C LEU A 24 5.94 2.40 -7.01
N ARG A 25 6.01 1.82 -8.22
CA ARG A 25 5.36 0.56 -8.63
C ARG A 25 3.82 0.61 -8.64
N LEU A 26 3.25 1.81 -8.68
CA LEU A 26 1.81 2.07 -8.83
C LEU A 26 1.44 2.17 -10.32
N HIS A 27 1.08 1.02 -10.89
CA HIS A 27 0.74 0.91 -12.32
C HIS A 27 -0.76 1.01 -12.61
N HIS A 28 -1.62 0.59 -11.69
CA HIS A 28 -3.07 0.54 -11.87
C HIS A 28 -3.80 1.07 -10.64
N VAL A 29 -5.05 1.49 -10.85
CA VAL A 29 -5.95 1.91 -9.78
C VAL A 29 -6.18 0.77 -8.78
N ASN A 30 -6.27 1.10 -7.50
CA ASN A 30 -6.35 0.19 -6.36
C ASN A 30 -5.11 -0.68 -6.13
N HIS A 31 -3.99 -0.38 -6.80
CA HIS A 31 -2.71 -0.93 -6.36
C HIS A 31 -2.26 -0.22 -5.09
N CYS A 32 -1.75 -1.00 -4.14
CA CYS A 32 -1.20 -0.54 -2.88
C CYS A 32 0.26 -0.98 -2.77
N VAL A 33 1.10 -0.09 -2.28
CA VAL A 33 2.52 -0.32 -1.98
C VAL A 33 2.82 0.22 -0.59
N LEU A 34 3.64 -0.50 0.17
CA LEU A 34 4.17 -0.03 1.45
C LEU A 34 5.50 0.67 1.21
N ILE A 35 5.68 1.82 1.82
CA ILE A 35 6.84 2.69 1.61
C ILE A 35 7.38 3.14 2.97
N PRO A 36 8.69 2.97 3.23
CA PRO A 36 9.30 3.42 4.46
C PRO A 36 9.28 4.95 4.55
N ASP A 37 9.25 5.47 5.77
CA ASP A 37 9.25 6.91 6.01
C ASP A 37 10.67 7.48 5.85
N THR A 38 11.02 7.80 4.60
CA THR A 38 12.28 8.48 4.27
C THR A 38 11.98 9.78 3.53
N PRO A 39 12.82 10.82 3.69
CA PRO A 39 12.61 12.11 3.02
C PRO A 39 12.49 12.00 1.49
N ALA A 40 13.24 11.09 0.87
CA ALA A 40 13.20 10.84 -0.57
C ALA A 40 11.84 10.31 -1.02
N TYR A 41 11.35 9.24 -0.38
CA TYR A 41 10.03 8.69 -0.68
C TYR A 41 8.91 9.68 -0.35
N LEU A 42 9.02 10.41 0.75
CA LEU A 42 8.04 11.44 1.12
C LEU A 42 7.93 12.53 0.05
N GLY A 43 9.06 12.95 -0.55
CA GLY A 43 9.08 13.86 -1.70
C GLY A 43 8.32 13.30 -2.90
N MET A 44 8.52 12.02 -3.23
CA MET A 44 7.80 11.34 -4.32
C MET A 44 6.30 11.27 -4.04
N ILE A 45 5.89 10.89 -2.82
CA ILE A 45 4.49 10.80 -2.41
C ILE A 45 3.80 12.18 -2.48
N ARG A 46 4.47 13.23 -1.99
CA ARG A 46 3.96 14.61 -2.06
C ARG A 46 3.74 15.06 -3.50
N LYS A 47 4.61 14.66 -4.44
CA LYS A 47 4.46 14.96 -5.86
C LYS A 47 3.22 14.30 -6.50
N VAL A 48 2.85 13.11 -6.03
CA VAL A 48 1.69 12.35 -6.56
C VAL A 48 0.43 12.43 -5.70
N LYS A 49 0.40 13.31 -4.68
CA LYS A 49 -0.67 13.41 -3.66
C LYS A 49 -2.09 13.52 -4.24
N ASP A 50 -2.25 14.11 -5.42
CA ASP A 50 -3.56 14.32 -6.06
C ASP A 50 -4.08 13.10 -6.83
N PHE A 51 -3.32 12.00 -6.82
CA PHE A 51 -3.65 10.73 -7.49
C PHE A 51 -3.72 9.54 -6.54
N VAL A 52 -3.10 9.67 -5.36
CA VAL A 52 -2.97 8.61 -4.37
C VAL A 52 -3.67 8.98 -3.07
N ALA A 53 -4.09 7.97 -2.33
CA ALA A 53 -4.40 8.07 -0.91
C ALA A 53 -3.22 7.46 -0.15
N TYR A 54 -2.69 8.15 0.86
CA TYR A 54 -1.61 7.62 1.68
C TYR A 54 -1.75 7.94 3.16
N GLY A 55 -1.20 7.09 4.01
CA GLY A 55 -1.26 7.27 5.46
C GLY A 55 -0.47 6.20 6.22
N GLU A 56 -0.42 6.36 7.54
CA GLU A 56 0.29 5.48 8.47
C GLU A 56 -0.54 4.21 8.71
N VAL A 57 0.10 3.05 8.57
CA VAL A 57 -0.58 1.76 8.65
C VAL A 57 -0.36 1.10 10.00
N ASP A 58 -1.43 0.57 10.58
CA ASP A 58 -1.36 -0.23 11.81
C ASP A 58 -0.96 -1.68 11.51
N ALA A 59 -0.21 -2.30 12.43
CA ALA A 59 0.28 -3.68 12.24
C ALA A 59 -0.87 -4.69 12.02
N GLU A 60 -2.00 -4.52 12.71
CA GLU A 60 -3.18 -5.38 12.56
C GLU A 60 -3.81 -5.27 11.16
N MET A 61 -3.90 -4.04 10.63
CA MET A 61 -4.44 -3.81 9.30
C MET A 61 -3.48 -4.35 8.24
N LEU A 62 -2.18 -4.16 8.44
CA LEU A 62 -1.17 -4.72 7.55
C LEU A 62 -1.23 -6.25 7.50
N ALA A 63 -1.30 -6.92 8.64
CA ALA A 63 -1.45 -8.38 8.70
C ALA A 63 -2.71 -8.86 7.96
N THR A 64 -3.83 -8.13 8.11
CA THR A 64 -5.08 -8.43 7.40
C THR A 64 -4.91 -8.34 5.88
N ILE A 65 -4.26 -7.29 5.37
CA ILE A 65 -4.01 -7.11 3.93
C ILE A 65 -3.05 -8.17 3.41
N LEU A 66 -2.00 -8.50 4.17
CA LEU A 66 -1.04 -9.53 3.79
C LEU A 66 -1.73 -10.90 3.66
N ARG A 67 -2.62 -11.24 4.59
CA ARG A 67 -3.43 -12.47 4.50
C ARG A 67 -4.38 -12.48 3.30
N THR A 68 -5.07 -11.38 3.01
CA THR A 68 -6.09 -11.38 1.94
C THR A 68 -5.53 -11.11 0.55
N ARG A 69 -4.52 -10.24 0.45
CA ARG A 69 -3.96 -9.69 -0.81
C ARG A 69 -2.47 -9.94 -1.01
N GLY A 70 -1.76 -10.49 -0.03
CA GLY A 70 -0.38 -10.94 -0.19
C GLY A 70 -0.30 -12.03 -1.24
N ARG A 71 0.56 -11.82 -2.25
CA ARG A 71 0.74 -12.75 -3.36
C ARG A 71 2.22 -13.00 -3.61
N LEU A 72 2.53 -14.25 -3.90
CA LEU A 72 3.85 -14.68 -4.34
C LEU A 72 3.92 -14.72 -5.88
N LYS A 73 5.11 -15.00 -6.40
CA LYS A 73 5.34 -15.35 -7.80
C LYS A 73 4.47 -16.55 -8.18
N GLY A 74 4.00 -16.58 -9.42
CA GLY A 74 2.97 -17.54 -9.84
C GLY A 74 1.56 -17.24 -9.28
N ASN A 75 1.35 -16.10 -8.61
CA ASN A 75 0.05 -15.66 -8.10
C ASN A 75 -0.50 -16.50 -6.92
N GLN A 76 0.37 -17.27 -6.28
CA GLN A 76 0.04 -18.04 -5.08
C GLN A 76 -0.25 -17.10 -3.90
N LYS A 77 -1.04 -17.56 -2.93
CA LYS A 77 -1.37 -16.79 -1.72
C LYS A 77 -0.24 -16.87 -0.71
N LEU A 78 -0.03 -15.80 0.04
CA LEU A 78 0.86 -15.83 1.20
C LEU A 78 0.18 -16.61 2.34
N THR A 79 0.89 -17.59 2.90
CA THR A 79 0.45 -18.38 4.06
C THR A 79 1.40 -18.17 5.23
N ASP A 80 0.91 -18.40 6.46
CA ASP A 80 1.73 -18.33 7.67
C ASP A 80 2.86 -19.38 7.67
N GLU A 81 2.66 -20.50 6.98
CA GLU A 81 3.69 -21.53 6.74
C GLU A 81 4.84 -20.99 5.90
N TYR A 82 4.52 -20.34 4.78
CA TYR A 82 5.54 -19.76 3.89
C TYR A 82 6.39 -18.70 4.58
N VAL A 83 5.76 -17.87 5.43
CA VAL A 83 6.50 -16.86 6.21
C VAL A 83 7.47 -17.54 7.19
N ARG A 84 7.05 -18.60 7.88
CA ARG A 84 7.91 -19.33 8.83
C ARG A 84 9.09 -20.03 8.15
N GLU A 85 8.89 -20.58 6.95
CA GLU A 85 9.93 -21.31 6.22
C GLU A 85 11.00 -20.38 5.65
N HIS A 86 10.61 -19.18 5.25
CA HIS A 86 11.50 -18.27 4.53
C HIS A 86 11.98 -17.06 5.32
N THR A 87 11.40 -16.79 6.50
CA THR A 87 11.80 -15.65 7.33
C THR A 87 12.02 -16.05 8.79
N ARG A 88 12.68 -15.16 9.51
CA ARG A 88 12.91 -15.26 10.97
C ARG A 88 11.66 -15.07 11.83
N PHE A 89 10.48 -14.89 11.22
CA PHE A 89 9.24 -14.54 11.93
C PHE A 89 8.33 -15.76 12.08
N ALA A 90 7.63 -15.86 13.21
CA ALA A 90 6.77 -17.02 13.50
C ALA A 90 5.44 -16.99 12.71
N GLY A 91 5.10 -15.87 12.06
CA GLY A 91 3.89 -15.76 11.24
C GLY A 91 3.68 -14.37 10.64
N ILE A 92 2.57 -14.19 9.92
CA ILE A 92 2.25 -12.92 9.24
C ILE A 92 2.10 -11.76 10.22
N ASP A 93 1.57 -12.00 11.43
CA ASP A 93 1.34 -10.94 12.41
C ASP A 93 2.64 -10.34 12.96
N GLU A 94 3.65 -11.16 13.22
CA GLU A 94 4.99 -10.69 13.65
C GLU A 94 5.71 -9.98 12.52
N TYR A 95 5.63 -10.54 11.32
CA TYR A 95 6.20 -9.92 10.13
C TYR A 95 5.58 -8.53 9.85
N ALA A 96 4.26 -8.39 10.03
CA ALA A 96 3.59 -7.10 9.89
C ALA A 96 4.09 -6.07 10.92
N LYS A 97 4.34 -6.48 12.17
CA LYS A 97 4.93 -5.59 13.19
C LYS A 97 6.35 -5.17 12.80
N ALA A 98 7.18 -6.09 12.34
CA ALA A 98 8.53 -5.81 11.89
C ALA A 98 8.56 -4.84 10.69
N LEU A 99 7.63 -5.00 9.74
CA LEU A 99 7.46 -4.07 8.62
C LEU A 99 7.06 -2.66 9.09
N CYS A 100 6.15 -2.54 10.07
CA CYS A 100 5.77 -1.24 10.62
C CYS A 100 6.95 -0.52 11.30
N ASN A 101 7.82 -1.27 11.97
CA ASN A 101 9.04 -0.76 12.61
C ASN A 101 10.20 -0.48 11.64
N ASN A 102 10.06 -0.82 10.35
CA ASN A 102 11.13 -0.81 9.34
C ASN A 102 12.31 -1.75 9.67
N GLU A 103 12.06 -2.84 10.41
CA GLU A 103 13.05 -3.87 10.72
C GLU A 103 13.12 -4.99 9.66
N ALA A 104 12.10 -5.05 8.80
CA ALA A 104 12.00 -5.99 7.69
C ALA A 104 11.56 -5.25 6.42
N ASP A 105 11.92 -5.79 5.27
CA ASP A 105 11.51 -5.31 3.96
C ASP A 105 10.62 -6.34 3.24
N ILE A 106 9.74 -5.86 2.35
CA ILE A 106 8.92 -6.76 1.50
C ILE A 106 9.79 -7.71 0.66
N HIS A 107 11.02 -7.28 0.36
CA HIS A 107 11.99 -8.03 -0.42
C HIS A 107 12.68 -9.16 0.35
N ASP A 108 12.54 -9.21 1.67
CA ASP A 108 13.12 -10.27 2.49
C ASP A 108 12.39 -11.61 2.28
N ILE A 109 11.10 -11.56 1.91
CA ILE A 109 10.35 -12.77 1.54
C ILE A 109 10.66 -13.11 0.08
N PRO A 110 11.26 -14.29 -0.20
CA PRO A 110 11.49 -14.75 -1.55
C PRO A 110 10.18 -14.77 -2.35
N ASP A 111 10.26 -14.36 -3.62
CA ASP A 111 9.13 -14.39 -4.55
C ASP A 111 7.90 -13.54 -4.17
N MET A 112 7.95 -12.74 -3.10
CA MET A 112 6.83 -11.88 -2.73
C MET A 112 6.66 -10.72 -3.72
N LYS A 113 5.42 -10.51 -4.17
CA LYS A 113 5.10 -9.38 -5.04
C LYS A 113 5.09 -8.08 -4.21
N PRO A 114 5.81 -7.04 -4.65
CA PRO A 114 5.88 -5.76 -3.94
C PRO A 114 4.57 -4.97 -4.00
N VAL A 115 3.67 -5.33 -4.91
CA VAL A 115 2.41 -4.63 -5.14
C VAL A 115 1.26 -5.49 -4.65
N MET A 116 0.47 -4.94 -3.72
CA MET A 116 -0.76 -5.54 -3.25
C MET A 116 -1.92 -5.02 -4.10
N ARG A 117 -2.60 -5.95 -4.80
CA ARG A 117 -3.73 -5.63 -5.66
C ARG A 117 -5.01 -5.64 -4.83
N LEU A 118 -5.45 -4.46 -4.39
CA LEU A 118 -6.63 -4.34 -3.55
C LEU A 118 -7.92 -4.41 -4.36
N HIS A 119 -9.02 -4.74 -3.69
CA HIS A 119 -10.35 -4.63 -4.27
C HIS A 119 -10.83 -3.17 -4.20
N PRO A 120 -11.73 -2.72 -5.09
CA PRO A 120 -12.40 -1.44 -4.91
C PRO A 120 -13.02 -1.33 -3.50
N PRO A 121 -13.04 -0.13 -2.90
CA PRO A 121 -13.59 0.04 -1.57
C PRO A 121 -15.07 -0.33 -1.55
N ARG A 122 -15.48 -1.15 -0.58
CA ARG A 122 -16.89 -1.41 -0.31
C ARG A 122 -17.62 -0.08 -0.04
N LYS A 123 -18.76 0.12 -0.71
CA LYS A 123 -19.55 1.37 -0.75
C LYS A 123 -18.89 2.53 -1.53
N GLY A 124 -17.83 2.24 -2.29
CA GLY A 124 -17.17 3.22 -3.16
C GLY A 124 -16.26 4.20 -2.44
N TYR A 125 -15.59 5.03 -3.22
CA TYR A 125 -14.80 6.15 -2.72
C TYR A 125 -15.72 7.34 -2.39
N LYS A 126 -15.22 8.24 -1.52
CA LYS A 126 -15.69 9.63 -1.53
C LYS A 126 -15.31 10.30 -2.85
N THR A 127 -15.59 11.59 -3.01
CA THR A 127 -15.20 12.31 -4.23
C THR A 127 -13.70 12.21 -4.50
N THR A 128 -13.33 11.69 -5.67
CA THR A 128 -11.93 11.57 -6.14
C THR A 128 -11.42 12.88 -6.74
N LYS A 129 -12.15 13.98 -6.57
CA LYS A 129 -11.77 15.32 -7.06
C LYS A 129 -11.24 16.23 -5.94
N ARG A 130 -11.34 15.81 -4.68
CA ARG A 130 -10.90 16.59 -3.50
C ARG A 130 -9.97 15.77 -2.64
N THR A 131 -9.16 16.47 -1.84
CA THR A 131 -8.32 15.84 -0.82
C THR A 131 -9.15 15.36 0.36
N PHE A 132 -8.60 14.44 1.15
CA PHE A 132 -9.24 13.87 2.33
C PHE A 132 -9.67 14.95 3.34
N GLN A 133 -8.80 15.93 3.59
CA GLN A 133 -9.07 17.10 4.44
C GLN A 133 -10.28 17.93 3.95
N GLN A 134 -10.58 17.91 2.65
CA GLN A 134 -11.72 18.58 2.04
C GLN A 134 -12.93 17.64 1.85
N GLY A 135 -12.93 16.48 2.52
CA GLY A 135 -13.98 15.47 2.43
C GLY A 135 -13.91 14.57 1.19
N GLY A 136 -12.79 14.56 0.47
CA GLY A 136 -12.54 13.70 -0.69
C GLY A 136 -11.80 12.41 -0.35
N ALA A 137 -11.19 11.82 -1.38
CA ALA A 137 -10.52 10.52 -1.29
C ALA A 137 -9.00 10.56 -1.56
N LEU A 138 -8.42 11.75 -1.74
CA LEU A 138 -7.03 11.91 -2.18
C LEU A 138 -6.12 12.50 -1.09
N GLY A 139 -4.82 12.28 -1.23
CA GLY A 139 -3.81 12.88 -0.37
C GLY A 139 -3.63 12.13 0.95
N TYR A 140 -3.31 12.90 1.99
CA TYR A 140 -2.91 12.36 3.28
C TYR A 140 -4.13 12.03 4.17
N TYR A 141 -4.17 10.78 4.63
CA TYR A 141 -5.20 10.24 5.53
C TYR A 141 -4.73 10.13 6.99
N GLY A 142 -3.43 10.22 7.26
CA GLY A 142 -2.88 9.83 8.56
C GLY A 142 -3.26 8.39 8.91
N ARG A 143 -3.76 8.17 10.13
CA ARG A 143 -4.19 6.84 10.61
C ARG A 143 -5.55 6.38 10.05
N GLU A 144 -6.34 7.28 9.47
CA GLU A 144 -7.64 6.92 8.89
C GLU A 144 -7.50 6.08 7.61
N ILE A 145 -6.28 5.94 7.08
CA ILE A 145 -6.01 5.06 5.94
C ILE A 145 -6.39 3.61 6.25
N ASN A 146 -6.27 3.18 7.51
CA ASN A 146 -6.62 1.82 7.93
C ASN A 146 -8.10 1.51 7.67
N SER A 147 -8.98 2.50 7.84
CA SER A 147 -10.41 2.38 7.50
C SER A 147 -10.64 2.23 5.99
N LEU A 148 -9.83 2.90 5.15
CA LEU A 148 -9.91 2.74 3.70
C LEU A 148 -9.42 1.35 3.28
N LEU A 149 -8.26 0.93 3.78
CA LEU A 149 -7.68 -0.37 3.49
C LEU A 149 -8.61 -1.51 3.93
N TYR A 150 -9.27 -1.39 5.08
CA TYR A 150 -10.26 -2.36 5.54
C TYR A 150 -11.42 -2.52 4.55
N LYS A 151 -11.89 -1.44 3.92
CA LYS A 151 -12.93 -1.50 2.88
C LYS A 151 -12.45 -2.12 1.57
N MET A 152 -11.14 -2.09 1.32
CA MET A 152 -10.48 -2.56 0.10
C MET A 152 -9.83 -3.95 0.23
N ARG A 153 -9.95 -4.58 1.41
CA ARG A 153 -9.34 -5.86 1.75
C ARG A 153 -9.75 -7.02 0.86
#